data_AF-A0A453MG45-F1
#
_entry.id   AF-A0A453MG45-F1
#
_cell.length_a   1.000
_cell.length_b   1.000
_cell.length_c   1.000
_cell.angle_alpha   90.00
_cell.angle_beta   90.00
_cell.angle_gamma   90.00
#
_symmetry.space_group_name_H-M   'P 1'
#
loop_
_entity.id
_entity.type
_entity.pdbx_description
1 polymer ?
#
loop_
_entity_poly.entity_id
_entity_poly.type
_entity_poly.pdbx_seq_one_letter_code
_entity_poly.pdbx_strand_id
1 'polypeptide(L)'
;SGLFRADDFCTYSPKQLDGEDRLSTLTDDLLLSILGRVSSRVAARTSVLSTRWRHLSWWLPELSINVKDVLSAPCADPIEANDMEQAMASLTKATRSLLDKQQRESSISSLHLNLISNFLCEVGQLIGDAIDSGLLKDLDLTILDEIEPLDCSEEELQQRAQDIDAFFTAYPSVLLCLTKLSLKNVGFDKLDMHHLLFDCCKQLTHLTLHHCDTGSFSLFKIDAPGSKLRVLEIEKCRFLRIDLVCLPKLEKFLWETWVSQVAPLTFGFVPSLGELELSSGSNCDQRLFRLSELLHGVTSIHTLTLDFQGETLWLQPEVEELRTAFSKLRKLFVCGIFVEFDILWTTALLVAAPSIEMLHIEGVGTYMRCGRGQTRFLP
;
A
#
# COMPACT_ATOMS: atom_id res chain seq x y z
N SER A 1 3.89 57.83 -41.46
CA SER A 1 3.72 56.97 -42.65
C SER A 1 4.98 56.12 -42.80
N GLY A 2 4.85 54.82 -42.62
CA GLY A 2 5.95 53.86 -42.78
C GLY A 2 5.45 52.47 -42.37
N LEU A 3 5.15 51.64 -43.36
CA LEU A 3 4.88 50.21 -43.19
C LEU A 3 5.44 49.51 -44.43
N PHE A 4 6.55 48.81 -44.23
CA PHE A 4 7.13 47.86 -45.17
C PHE A 4 6.43 46.50 -44.98
N ARG A 5 6.10 45.83 -46.09
CA ARG A 5 5.79 44.39 -46.14
C ARG A 5 6.97 43.68 -46.77
N ALA A 6 7.38 42.57 -46.17
CA ALA A 6 8.34 41.62 -46.69
C ALA A 6 7.59 40.30 -46.92
N ASP A 7 7.50 39.88 -48.19
CA ASP A 7 7.12 38.53 -48.59
C ASP A 7 8.40 37.86 -49.12
N ASP A 8 8.86 36.82 -48.43
CA ASP A 8 9.70 35.74 -48.98
C ASP A 8 9.75 34.60 -47.95
N PHE A 9 8.92 33.57 -48.13
CA PHE A 9 9.05 32.30 -47.41
C PHE A 9 9.16 31.14 -48.39
N CYS A 10 10.33 30.51 -48.39
CA CYS A 10 10.66 29.29 -49.11
C CYS A 10 9.71 28.14 -48.71
N THR A 11 9.19 27.42 -49.71
CA THR A 11 8.40 26.19 -49.53
C THR A 11 9.33 24.99 -49.33
N TYR A 12 9.51 24.57 -48.08
CA TYR A 12 10.06 23.25 -47.75
C TYR A 12 8.89 22.28 -47.55
N SER A 13 8.73 21.31 -48.45
CA SER A 13 7.74 20.23 -48.31
C SER A 13 8.32 19.15 -47.39
N PRO A 14 7.65 18.78 -46.27
CA PRO A 14 8.12 17.68 -45.45
C PRO A 14 7.84 16.35 -46.17
N LYS A 15 8.91 15.59 -46.44
CA LYS A 15 8.81 14.19 -46.86
C LYS A 15 7.99 13.43 -45.79
N GLN A 16 6.89 12.81 -46.21
CA GLN A 16 6.20 11.79 -45.41
C GLN A 16 7.19 10.66 -45.12
N LEU A 17 7.59 10.53 -43.85
CA LEU A 17 8.15 9.28 -43.35
C LEU A 17 6.99 8.28 -43.32
N ASP A 18 7.01 7.34 -44.26
CA ASP A 18 6.14 6.16 -44.22
C ASP A 18 6.54 5.33 -43.00
N GLY A 19 5.92 5.65 -41.86
CA GLY A 19 6.14 4.96 -40.60
C GLY A 19 5.40 3.64 -40.64
N GLU A 20 6.05 2.59 -41.18
CA GLU A 20 5.56 1.22 -41.03
C GLU A 20 5.27 0.95 -39.55
N ASP A 21 4.02 0.62 -39.24
CA ASP A 21 3.59 0.24 -37.90
C ASP A 21 4.15 -1.15 -37.57
N ARG A 22 5.41 -1.17 -37.12
CA ARG A 22 6.11 -2.40 -36.73
C ARG A 22 5.53 -3.02 -35.46
N LEU A 23 4.79 -2.26 -34.65
CA LEU A 23 4.17 -2.76 -33.43
C LEU A 23 3.00 -3.69 -33.77
N SER A 24 2.19 -3.39 -34.80
CA SER A 24 1.13 -4.30 -35.24
C SER A 24 1.63 -5.58 -35.93
N THR A 25 2.93 -5.69 -36.25
CA THR A 25 3.53 -6.92 -36.80
C THR A 25 3.88 -7.98 -35.75
N LEU A 26 3.90 -7.61 -34.46
CA LEU A 26 4.18 -8.53 -33.35
C LEU A 26 3.05 -9.54 -33.16
N THR A 27 3.34 -10.71 -32.58
CA THR A 27 2.33 -11.73 -32.22
C THR A 27 1.53 -11.31 -30.99
N ASP A 28 0.32 -11.87 -30.83
CA ASP A 28 -0.57 -11.53 -29.71
C ASP A 28 0.11 -11.77 -28.35
N ASP A 29 0.89 -12.84 -28.20
CA ASP A 29 1.63 -13.14 -26.96
C ASP A 29 2.65 -12.06 -26.59
N LEU A 30 3.37 -11.52 -27.57
CA LEU A 30 4.34 -10.44 -27.35
C LEU A 30 3.65 -9.13 -27.05
N LEU A 31 2.52 -8.86 -27.70
CA LEU A 31 1.70 -7.68 -27.42
C LEU A 31 1.08 -7.75 -26.02
N LEU A 32 0.59 -8.91 -25.58
CA LEU A 32 0.12 -9.12 -24.22
C LEU A 32 1.24 -8.96 -23.19
N SER A 33 2.46 -9.42 -23.50
CA SER A 33 3.62 -9.23 -22.62
C SER A 33 4.01 -7.74 -22.48
N ILE A 34 3.88 -6.96 -23.55
CA ILE A 34 4.10 -5.50 -23.50
C ILE A 34 2.98 -4.81 -22.71
N LEU A 35 1.72 -5.16 -22.99
CA LEU A 35 0.55 -4.58 -22.32
C LEU A 35 0.51 -4.90 -20.84
N GLY A 36 0.93 -6.11 -20.43
CA GLY A 36 1.05 -6.51 -19.04
C GLY A 36 2.16 -5.79 -18.26
N ARG A 37 3.03 -5.03 -18.94
CA ARG A 37 4.10 -4.23 -18.31
C ARG A 37 3.79 -2.74 -18.22
N VAL A 38 2.68 -2.28 -18.79
CA VAL A 38 2.25 -0.88 -18.73
C VAL A 38 1.00 -0.76 -17.84
N SER A 39 0.71 0.44 -17.34
CA SER A 39 -0.50 0.63 -16.54
C SER A 39 -1.76 0.32 -17.36
N SER A 40 -2.83 -0.12 -16.68
CA SER A 40 -4.12 -0.40 -17.32
C SER A 40 -4.66 0.79 -18.10
N ARG A 41 -4.43 2.03 -17.63
CA ARG A 41 -4.74 3.25 -18.37
C ARG A 41 -3.99 3.32 -19.70
N VAL A 42 -2.68 3.04 -19.70
CA VAL A 42 -1.86 3.06 -20.92
C VAL A 42 -2.28 1.91 -21.83
N ALA A 43 -2.48 0.70 -21.31
CA ALA A 43 -2.98 -0.45 -22.06
C ALA A 43 -4.35 -0.14 -22.71
N ALA A 44 -5.27 0.46 -21.97
CA ALA A 44 -6.56 0.89 -22.51
C ALA A 44 -6.41 1.97 -23.59
N ARG A 45 -5.46 2.91 -23.47
CA ARG A 45 -5.19 3.91 -24.53
C ARG A 45 -4.58 3.29 -25.79
N THR A 46 -3.80 2.21 -25.67
CA THR A 46 -3.31 1.48 -26.86
C THR A 46 -4.43 0.82 -27.65
N SER A 47 -5.62 0.62 -27.07
CA SER A 47 -6.81 0.11 -27.79
C SER A 47 -7.25 0.98 -28.97
N VAL A 48 -6.80 2.24 -29.04
CA VAL A 48 -7.11 3.17 -30.12
C VAL A 48 -6.18 2.95 -31.33
N LEU A 49 -5.06 2.26 -31.16
CA LEU A 49 -4.08 2.02 -32.22
C LEU A 49 -4.62 1.11 -33.32
N SER A 50 -5.37 0.07 -32.97
CA SER A 50 -6.14 -0.73 -33.93
C SER A 50 -7.23 -1.56 -33.27
N THR A 51 -8.13 -2.13 -34.08
CA THR A 51 -9.14 -3.08 -33.61
C THR A 51 -8.53 -4.28 -32.89
N ARG A 52 -7.34 -4.74 -33.31
CA ARG A 52 -6.62 -5.85 -32.67
C ARG A 52 -6.13 -5.48 -31.27
N TRP A 53 -5.52 -4.30 -31.11
CA TRP A 53 -5.09 -3.79 -29.79
C TRP A 53 -6.24 -3.60 -28.82
N ARG A 54 -7.43 -3.24 -29.35
CA ARG A 54 -8.65 -3.16 -28.55
C ARG A 54 -9.07 -4.48 -27.94
N HIS A 55 -8.80 -5.63 -28.55
CA HIS A 55 -9.14 -6.93 -27.97
C HIS A 55 -8.05 -7.42 -26.99
N LEU A 56 -6.79 -7.16 -27.31
CA LEU A 56 -5.64 -7.59 -26.49
C LEU A 56 -5.59 -6.95 -25.11
N SER A 57 -5.98 -5.68 -24.98
CA SER A 57 -6.05 -5.02 -23.66
C SER A 57 -6.99 -5.70 -22.68
N TRP A 58 -7.96 -6.48 -23.19
CA TRP A 58 -8.95 -7.18 -22.39
C TRP A 58 -8.58 -8.63 -22.09
N TRP A 59 -7.56 -9.21 -22.73
CA TRP A 59 -7.09 -10.58 -22.50
C TRP A 59 -5.98 -10.68 -21.45
N LEU A 60 -5.68 -9.57 -20.77
CA LEU A 60 -4.69 -9.58 -19.71
C LEU A 60 -5.19 -10.41 -18.51
N PRO A 61 -4.36 -11.34 -17.99
CA PRO A 61 -4.70 -12.16 -16.83
C PRO A 61 -4.84 -11.34 -15.53
N GLU A 62 -4.21 -10.16 -15.50
CA GLU A 62 -4.23 -9.20 -14.41
C GLU A 62 -4.77 -7.86 -14.93
N LEU A 63 -5.87 -7.39 -14.33
CA LEU A 63 -6.53 -6.16 -14.72
C LEU A 63 -6.60 -5.22 -13.52
N SER A 64 -6.19 -3.96 -13.70
CA SER A 64 -6.28 -2.94 -12.66
C SER A 64 -7.21 -1.82 -13.08
N ILE A 65 -8.15 -1.45 -12.21
CA ILE A 65 -9.05 -0.32 -12.41
C ILE A 65 -8.87 0.64 -11.23
N ASN A 66 -8.46 1.87 -11.53
CA ASN A 66 -8.23 2.90 -10.53
C ASN A 66 -9.18 4.08 -10.73
N VAL A 67 -9.84 4.54 -9.66
CA VAL A 67 -10.70 5.75 -9.69
C VAL A 67 -9.92 6.97 -10.15
N LYS A 68 -8.67 7.11 -9.69
CA LYS A 68 -7.78 8.20 -10.13
C LYS A 68 -7.46 8.14 -11.62
N ASP A 69 -7.67 6.99 -12.26
CA ASP A 69 -7.49 6.86 -13.71
C ASP A 69 -8.64 7.41 -14.55
N VAL A 70 -9.81 7.50 -13.93
CA VAL A 70 -11.04 7.96 -14.56
C VAL A 70 -11.29 9.45 -14.30
N LEU A 71 -10.79 9.96 -13.18
CA LEU A 71 -10.73 11.39 -12.90
C LEU A 71 -9.84 12.08 -13.95
N SER A 72 -10.44 12.97 -14.74
CA SER A 72 -9.87 13.54 -15.96
C SER A 72 -9.25 14.93 -15.74
N ALA A 73 -8.45 15.15 -14.70
CA ALA A 73 -7.57 16.32 -14.50
C ALA A 73 -6.85 16.20 -13.14
N PRO A 74 -5.74 16.94 -12.90
CA PRO A 74 -5.39 17.28 -11.53
C PRO A 74 -6.49 18.20 -11.02
N CYS A 75 -7.49 17.64 -10.33
CA CYS A 75 -8.54 18.44 -9.72
C CYS A 75 -7.90 19.43 -8.75
N ALA A 76 -8.42 20.65 -8.74
CA ALA A 76 -8.20 21.54 -7.61
C ALA A 76 -8.90 20.91 -6.39
N ASP A 77 -8.23 20.92 -5.24
CA ASP A 77 -8.85 20.51 -3.98
C ASP A 77 -9.94 21.54 -3.59
N PRO A 78 -11.14 21.11 -3.16
CA PRO A 78 -11.68 19.75 -3.14
C PRO A 78 -12.46 19.36 -4.42
N ILE A 79 -12.46 18.06 -4.74
CA ILE A 79 -13.19 17.46 -5.88
C ILE A 79 -14.71 17.64 -5.67
N GLU A 80 -15.43 18.16 -6.66
CA GLU A 80 -16.88 18.31 -6.58
C GLU A 80 -17.58 16.93 -6.61
N ALA A 81 -18.64 16.75 -5.80
CA ALA A 81 -19.39 15.49 -5.70
C ALA A 81 -19.90 14.95 -7.06
N ASN A 82 -20.19 15.85 -8.01
CA ASN A 82 -20.64 15.49 -9.35
C ASN A 82 -19.54 14.84 -10.21
N ASP A 83 -18.27 15.23 -10.02
CA ASP A 83 -17.13 14.64 -10.73
C ASP A 83 -16.84 13.20 -10.24
N MET A 84 -17.09 12.94 -8.95
CA MET A 84 -17.00 11.59 -8.37
C MET A 84 -18.08 10.66 -8.90
N GLU A 85 -19.35 11.09 -8.91
CA GLU A 85 -20.44 10.27 -9.46
C GLU A 85 -20.16 9.91 -10.92
N GLN A 86 -19.65 10.84 -11.72
CA GLN A 86 -19.30 10.59 -13.11
C GLN A 86 -18.09 9.65 -13.26
N ALA A 87 -17.07 9.78 -12.40
CA ALA A 87 -15.94 8.85 -12.36
C ALA A 87 -16.40 7.44 -11.97
N MET A 88 -17.30 7.32 -10.99
CA MET A 88 -17.86 6.05 -10.53
C MET A 88 -18.76 5.41 -11.59
N ALA A 89 -19.66 6.16 -12.22
CA ALA A 89 -20.46 5.65 -13.33
C ALA A 89 -19.58 5.12 -14.47
N SER A 90 -18.46 5.79 -14.72
CA SER A 90 -17.46 5.37 -15.70
C SER A 90 -16.69 4.12 -15.26
N LEU A 91 -16.34 3.98 -13.97
CA LEU A 91 -15.74 2.78 -13.39
C LEU A 91 -16.70 1.59 -13.43
N THR A 92 -17.92 1.75 -12.92
CA THR A 92 -18.96 0.71 -12.94
C THR A 92 -19.24 0.26 -14.38
N LYS A 93 -19.28 1.21 -15.33
CA LYS A 93 -19.41 0.90 -16.76
C LYS A 93 -18.18 0.16 -17.30
N ALA A 94 -16.97 0.58 -16.93
CA ALA A 94 -15.73 -0.10 -17.33
C ALA A 94 -15.71 -1.53 -16.79
N THR A 95 -15.92 -1.72 -15.48
CA THR A 95 -16.01 -3.02 -14.79
C THR A 95 -17.09 -3.90 -15.41
N ARG A 96 -18.30 -3.39 -15.66
CA ARG A 96 -19.36 -4.16 -16.32
C ARG A 96 -18.98 -4.58 -17.73
N SER A 97 -18.46 -3.65 -18.53
CA SER A 97 -18.05 -3.93 -19.92
C SER A 97 -16.88 -4.92 -20.00
N LEU A 98 -16.04 -4.94 -18.97
CA LEU A 98 -14.93 -5.87 -18.78
C LEU A 98 -15.44 -7.28 -18.52
N LEU A 99 -16.29 -7.41 -17.50
CA LEU A 99 -16.87 -8.69 -17.08
C LEU A 99 -17.73 -9.29 -18.21
N ASP A 100 -18.57 -8.49 -18.87
CA ASP A 100 -19.45 -8.94 -19.97
C ASP A 100 -18.67 -9.48 -21.18
N LYS A 101 -17.53 -8.87 -21.51
CA LYS A 101 -16.69 -9.32 -22.63
C LYS A 101 -15.92 -10.60 -22.29
N GLN A 102 -15.48 -10.72 -21.04
CA GLN A 102 -14.68 -11.87 -20.57
C GLN A 102 -15.53 -13.15 -20.42
N GLN A 103 -16.82 -13.05 -20.11
CA GLN A 103 -17.74 -14.21 -20.08
C GLN A 103 -17.73 -15.06 -21.37
N ARG A 104 -17.28 -14.50 -22.50
CA ARG A 104 -17.31 -15.14 -23.82
C ARG A 104 -16.00 -15.78 -24.25
N GLU A 105 -14.86 -15.42 -23.65
CA GLU A 105 -13.54 -15.71 -24.27
C GLU A 105 -12.44 -16.19 -23.30
N SER A 106 -12.47 -15.90 -21.98
CA SER A 106 -11.49 -16.43 -20.98
C SER A 106 -11.86 -16.14 -19.51
N SER A 107 -11.13 -16.70 -18.53
CA SER A 107 -11.23 -16.36 -17.10
C SER A 107 -10.15 -15.34 -16.69
N ILE A 108 -10.50 -14.36 -15.86
CA ILE A 108 -9.55 -13.41 -15.25
C ILE A 108 -8.88 -14.08 -14.04
N SER A 109 -7.55 -14.06 -13.95
CA SER A 109 -6.89 -14.57 -12.75
C SER A 109 -6.96 -13.59 -11.59
N SER A 110 -6.70 -12.30 -11.83
CA SER A 110 -6.66 -11.27 -10.79
C SER A 110 -7.27 -9.94 -11.24
N LEU A 111 -8.10 -9.34 -10.38
CA LEU A 111 -8.67 -8.01 -10.57
C LEU A 111 -8.24 -7.10 -9.42
N HIS A 112 -7.64 -5.95 -9.74
CA HIS A 112 -7.34 -4.92 -8.75
C HIS A 112 -8.31 -3.74 -8.89
N LEU A 113 -9.06 -3.45 -7.82
CA LEU A 113 -10.00 -2.33 -7.75
C LEU A 113 -9.62 -1.34 -6.66
N ASN A 114 -9.68 -0.06 -6.98
CA ASN A 114 -9.69 1.02 -6.00
C ASN A 114 -11.10 1.60 -5.96
N LEU A 115 -11.79 1.56 -4.82
CA LEU A 115 -13.19 2.00 -4.67
C LEU A 115 -13.32 3.01 -3.53
N ILE A 116 -14.30 3.92 -3.62
CA ILE A 116 -14.69 4.80 -2.51
C ILE A 116 -15.85 4.14 -1.76
N SER A 117 -15.87 4.22 -0.42
CA SER A 117 -16.83 3.50 0.45
C SER A 117 -18.30 3.64 0.03
N ASN A 118 -18.70 4.84 -0.40
CA ASN A 118 -20.10 5.17 -0.72
C ASN A 118 -20.65 4.42 -1.94
N PHE A 119 -19.79 3.77 -2.73
CA PHE A 119 -20.15 3.10 -3.99
C PHE A 119 -19.87 1.59 -3.98
N LEU A 120 -19.56 1.02 -2.80
CA LEU A 120 -19.29 -0.40 -2.64
C LEU A 120 -20.47 -1.28 -3.11
N CYS A 121 -21.72 -0.83 -2.92
CA CYS A 121 -22.90 -1.62 -3.27
C CYS A 121 -23.03 -1.93 -4.77
N GLU A 122 -22.81 -0.95 -5.65
CA GLU A 122 -23.00 -1.12 -7.10
C GLU A 122 -21.92 -2.01 -7.72
N VAL A 123 -20.66 -1.82 -7.29
CA VAL A 123 -19.54 -2.60 -7.80
C VAL A 123 -19.53 -3.98 -7.15
N GLY A 124 -19.97 -4.10 -5.89
CA GLY A 124 -20.08 -5.35 -5.16
C GLY A 124 -20.91 -6.41 -5.86
N GLN A 125 -22.06 -6.02 -6.40
CA GLN A 125 -22.90 -6.95 -7.17
C GLN A 125 -22.16 -7.49 -8.39
N LEU A 126 -21.50 -6.61 -9.16
CA LEU A 126 -20.74 -7.02 -10.35
C LEU A 126 -19.59 -7.95 -10.02
N ILE A 127 -18.86 -7.67 -8.93
CA ILE A 127 -17.75 -8.52 -8.46
C ILE A 127 -18.31 -9.87 -7.99
N GLY A 128 -19.38 -9.86 -7.18
CA GLY A 128 -20.03 -11.07 -6.68
C GLY A 128 -20.48 -11.99 -7.82
N ASP A 129 -21.20 -11.44 -8.79
CA ASP A 129 -21.66 -12.20 -9.97
C ASP A 129 -20.48 -12.78 -10.77
N ALA A 130 -19.37 -12.05 -10.87
CA ALA A 130 -18.16 -12.50 -11.57
C ALA A 130 -17.40 -13.60 -10.81
N ILE A 131 -17.38 -13.55 -9.47
CA ILE A 131 -16.80 -14.61 -8.64
C ILE A 131 -17.69 -15.86 -8.69
N ASP A 132 -19.01 -15.70 -8.55
CA ASP A 132 -19.96 -16.80 -8.52
C ASP A 132 -20.04 -17.53 -9.88
N SER A 133 -19.81 -16.81 -10.98
CA SER A 133 -19.66 -17.40 -12.31
C SER A 133 -18.29 -18.05 -12.57
N GLY A 134 -17.36 -17.96 -11.62
CA GLY A 134 -16.01 -18.53 -11.70
C GLY A 134 -15.05 -17.76 -12.62
N LEU A 135 -15.41 -16.54 -13.02
CA LEU A 135 -14.60 -15.69 -13.88
C LEU A 135 -13.42 -15.06 -13.14
N LEU A 136 -13.58 -14.79 -11.84
CA LEU A 136 -12.57 -14.22 -10.96
C LEU A 136 -12.13 -15.26 -9.93
N LYS A 137 -10.81 -15.42 -9.79
CA LYS A 137 -10.20 -16.31 -8.78
C LYS A 137 -9.55 -15.52 -7.65
N ASP A 138 -8.84 -14.46 -8.02
CA ASP A 138 -8.12 -13.59 -7.10
C ASP A 138 -8.64 -12.15 -7.23
N LEU A 139 -8.74 -11.45 -6.10
CA LEU A 139 -9.22 -10.08 -6.01
C LEU A 139 -8.32 -9.25 -5.09
N ASP A 140 -7.82 -8.14 -5.62
CA ASP A 140 -7.06 -7.14 -4.90
C ASP A 140 -7.93 -5.89 -4.72
N LEU A 141 -8.42 -5.66 -3.50
CA LEU A 141 -9.36 -4.59 -3.19
C LEU A 141 -8.69 -3.50 -2.34
N THR A 142 -8.75 -2.26 -2.82
CA THR A 142 -8.38 -1.08 -2.04
C THR A 142 -9.61 -0.20 -1.86
N ILE A 143 -9.98 0.02 -0.60
CA ILE A 143 -11.08 0.90 -0.21
C ILE A 143 -10.46 2.25 0.17
N LEU A 144 -10.59 3.21 -0.74
CA LEU A 144 -10.10 4.57 -0.62
C LEU A 144 -11.08 5.46 0.14
N ASP A 145 -10.50 6.52 0.69
CA ASP A 145 -11.22 7.67 1.22
C ASP A 145 -10.60 8.97 0.71
N GLU A 146 -11.46 9.94 0.44
CA GLU A 146 -11.15 11.30 -0.02
C GLU A 146 -10.72 12.20 1.13
N ILE A 147 -11.13 11.88 2.36
CA ILE A 147 -10.82 12.68 3.52
C ILE A 147 -9.36 12.45 3.94
N GLU A 148 -8.64 13.56 4.16
CA GLU A 148 -7.31 13.48 4.78
C GLU A 148 -7.44 12.94 6.21
N PRO A 149 -6.49 12.12 6.70
CA PRO A 149 -6.58 11.51 8.04
C PRO A 149 -6.87 12.50 9.18
N LEU A 150 -6.44 13.76 9.05
CA LEU A 150 -6.60 14.80 10.07
C LEU A 150 -8.01 15.40 10.14
N ASP A 151 -8.81 15.23 9.09
CA ASP A 151 -10.14 15.82 8.97
C ASP A 151 -11.27 14.82 9.28
N CYS A 152 -10.93 13.55 9.52
CA CYS A 152 -11.90 12.48 9.74
C CYS A 152 -12.32 12.37 11.22
N SER A 153 -13.63 12.36 11.49
CA SER A 153 -14.18 12.17 12.84
C SER A 153 -14.27 10.69 13.22
N GLU A 154 -14.30 10.37 14.52
CA GLU A 154 -14.48 8.98 14.98
C GLU A 154 -15.81 8.39 14.51
N GLU A 155 -16.87 9.20 14.40
CA GLU A 155 -18.15 8.77 13.86
C GLU A 155 -18.07 8.37 12.38
N GLU A 156 -17.28 9.09 11.58
CA GLU A 156 -17.06 8.78 10.17
C GLU A 156 -16.25 7.49 9.99
N LEU A 157 -15.21 7.28 10.80
CA LEU A 157 -14.44 6.03 10.83
C LEU A 157 -15.34 4.82 11.12
N GLN A 158 -16.26 4.97 12.08
CA GLN A 158 -17.20 3.92 12.46
C GLN A 158 -18.28 3.69 11.41
N GLN A 159 -18.83 4.76 10.83
CA GLN A 159 -19.81 4.65 9.74
C GLN A 159 -19.19 3.89 8.56
N ARG A 160 -17.94 4.19 8.23
CA ARG A 160 -17.24 3.49 7.16
C ARG A 160 -17.02 2.01 7.46
N ALA A 161 -16.69 1.67 8.71
CA ALA A 161 -16.57 0.28 9.11
C ALA A 161 -17.91 -0.47 8.92
N GLN A 162 -19.05 0.17 9.21
CA GLN A 162 -20.38 -0.38 8.96
C GLN A 162 -20.68 -0.55 7.48
N ASP A 163 -20.31 0.41 6.64
CA ASP A 163 -20.53 0.32 5.19
C ASP A 163 -19.73 -0.84 4.57
N ILE A 164 -18.49 -1.04 5.04
CA ILE A 164 -17.62 -2.14 4.63
C ILE A 164 -18.18 -3.49 5.12
N ASP A 165 -18.62 -3.57 6.37
CA ASP A 165 -19.24 -4.77 6.93
C ASP A 165 -20.55 -5.13 6.19
N ALA A 166 -21.38 -4.14 5.91
CA ALA A 166 -22.60 -4.31 5.11
C ALA A 166 -22.30 -4.80 3.69
N PHE A 167 -21.25 -4.27 3.06
CA PHE A 167 -20.79 -4.72 1.75
C PHE A 167 -20.38 -6.19 1.76
N PHE A 168 -19.55 -6.61 2.72
CA PHE A 168 -19.10 -7.99 2.79
C PHE A 168 -20.22 -8.95 3.22
N THR A 169 -21.18 -8.48 4.01
CA THR A 169 -22.38 -9.23 4.36
C THR A 169 -23.29 -9.42 3.14
N ALA A 170 -23.42 -8.40 2.29
CA ALA A 170 -24.21 -8.48 1.06
C ALA A 170 -23.56 -9.37 -0.01
N TYR A 171 -22.22 -9.35 -0.09
CA TYR A 171 -21.44 -10.06 -1.11
C TYR A 171 -20.34 -10.95 -0.50
N PRO A 172 -20.71 -12.05 0.19
CA PRO A 172 -19.75 -12.89 0.90
C PRO A 172 -18.77 -13.63 -0.01
N SER A 173 -19.12 -13.83 -1.29
CA SER A 173 -18.21 -14.43 -2.28
C SER A 173 -16.95 -13.59 -2.51
N VAL A 174 -17.04 -12.27 -2.33
CA VAL A 174 -15.90 -11.33 -2.40
C VAL A 174 -14.82 -11.74 -1.40
N LEU A 175 -15.19 -12.02 -0.14
CA LEU A 175 -14.26 -12.41 0.93
C LEU A 175 -13.47 -13.68 0.60
N LEU A 176 -14.07 -14.61 -0.16
CA LEU A 176 -13.45 -15.89 -0.50
C LEU A 176 -12.33 -15.77 -1.55
N CYS A 177 -12.37 -14.71 -2.36
CA CYS A 177 -11.42 -14.45 -3.44
C CYS A 177 -10.41 -13.34 -3.11
N LEU A 178 -10.56 -12.64 -1.97
CA LEU A 178 -9.64 -11.57 -1.59
C LEU A 178 -8.22 -12.10 -1.35
N THR A 179 -7.28 -11.62 -2.16
CA THR A 179 -5.84 -11.89 -2.07
C THR A 179 -5.07 -10.72 -1.49
N LYS A 180 -5.49 -9.49 -1.77
CA LYS A 180 -4.99 -8.27 -1.12
C LYS A 180 -6.13 -7.37 -0.69
N LEU A 181 -6.02 -6.79 0.50
CA LEU A 181 -6.99 -5.83 1.03
C LEU A 181 -6.25 -4.62 1.59
N SER A 182 -6.64 -3.43 1.15
CA SER A 182 -6.18 -2.16 1.72
C SER A 182 -7.37 -1.38 2.23
N LEU A 183 -7.36 -1.05 3.52
CA LEU A 183 -8.40 -0.27 4.18
C LEU A 183 -7.84 1.08 4.63
N LYS A 184 -8.57 2.16 4.36
CA LYS A 184 -8.22 3.52 4.77
C LYS A 184 -9.33 4.13 5.61
N ASN A 185 -8.98 4.77 6.72
CA ASN A 185 -9.90 5.53 7.59
C ASN A 185 -11.08 4.65 8.08
N VAL A 186 -10.77 3.56 8.79
CA VAL A 186 -11.78 2.60 9.30
C VAL A 186 -11.59 2.35 10.79
N GLY A 187 -12.65 2.57 11.57
CA GLY A 187 -12.65 2.37 13.03
C GLY A 187 -13.50 1.17 13.44
N PHE A 188 -12.85 0.14 13.99
CA PHE A 188 -13.46 -1.15 14.27
C PHE A 188 -13.94 -1.32 15.71
N ASP A 189 -14.06 -0.24 16.49
CA ASP A 189 -14.44 -0.26 17.92
C ASP A 189 -15.70 -1.09 18.23
N LYS A 190 -16.64 -1.10 17.28
CA LYS A 190 -17.97 -1.73 17.40
C LYS A 190 -18.11 -3.00 16.55
N LEU A 191 -17.09 -3.38 15.79
CA LEU A 191 -17.13 -4.49 14.84
C LEU A 191 -15.99 -5.45 15.10
N ASP A 192 -16.24 -6.74 14.91
CA ASP A 192 -15.18 -7.74 15.06
C ASP A 192 -14.29 -7.76 13.81
N MET A 193 -13.31 -6.86 13.79
CA MET A 193 -12.32 -6.78 12.72
C MET A 193 -11.58 -8.10 12.54
N HIS A 194 -11.31 -8.80 13.64
CA HIS A 194 -10.51 -10.03 13.59
C HIS A 194 -11.26 -11.11 12.80
N HIS A 195 -12.55 -11.27 13.11
CA HIS A 195 -13.43 -12.15 12.35
C HIS A 195 -13.48 -11.79 10.86
N LEU A 196 -13.71 -10.50 10.55
CA LEU A 196 -13.84 -10.03 9.16
C LEU A 196 -12.56 -10.21 8.34
N LEU A 197 -11.39 -9.86 8.91
CA LEU A 197 -10.12 -9.88 8.20
C LEU A 197 -9.45 -11.26 8.17
N PHE A 198 -9.56 -12.05 9.24
CA PHE A 198 -8.74 -13.26 9.39
C PHE A 198 -9.55 -14.57 9.36
N ASP A 199 -10.80 -14.58 9.82
CA ASP A 199 -11.63 -15.79 9.77
C ASP A 199 -12.33 -15.95 8.41
N CYS A 200 -12.81 -14.83 7.86
CA CYS A 200 -13.54 -14.81 6.59
C CYS A 200 -12.62 -14.85 5.36
N CYS A 201 -11.53 -14.07 5.36
CA CYS A 201 -10.66 -13.91 4.19
C CYS A 201 -9.57 -15.01 4.11
N LYS A 202 -9.96 -16.22 3.70
CA LYS A 202 -9.07 -17.41 3.71
C LYS A 202 -7.92 -17.38 2.70
N GLN A 203 -7.99 -16.50 1.70
CA GLN A 203 -6.97 -16.35 0.65
C GLN A 203 -6.11 -15.11 0.83
N LEU A 204 -6.35 -14.31 1.87
CA LEU A 204 -5.68 -13.04 2.05
C LEU A 204 -4.18 -13.25 2.26
N THR A 205 -3.39 -12.63 1.39
CA THR A 205 -1.92 -12.70 1.41
C THR A 205 -1.28 -11.36 1.77
N HIS A 206 -1.95 -10.23 1.48
CA HIS A 206 -1.48 -8.90 1.83
C HIS A 206 -2.60 -8.09 2.47
N LEU A 207 -2.31 -7.45 3.60
CA LEU A 207 -3.23 -6.57 4.30
C LEU A 207 -2.53 -5.25 4.59
N THR A 208 -3.13 -4.14 4.17
CA THR A 208 -2.68 -2.79 4.47
C THR A 208 -3.79 -2.07 5.24
N LEU A 209 -3.47 -1.56 6.43
CA LEU A 209 -4.35 -0.73 7.24
C LEU A 209 -3.75 0.67 7.32
N HIS A 210 -4.44 1.68 6.77
CA HIS A 210 -3.99 3.06 6.79
C HIS A 210 -4.97 3.92 7.62
N HIS A 211 -4.50 4.47 8.72
CA HIS A 211 -5.31 5.27 9.65
C HIS A 211 -6.58 4.50 10.11
N CYS A 212 -6.36 3.26 10.54
CA CYS A 212 -7.38 2.41 11.16
C CYS A 212 -7.12 2.27 12.67
N ASP A 213 -8.19 1.97 13.42
CA ASP A 213 -8.09 1.65 14.84
C ASP A 213 -9.15 0.60 15.27
N THR A 214 -8.94 0.02 16.45
CA THR A 214 -9.87 -0.92 17.14
C THR A 214 -10.27 -0.35 18.50
N GLY A 215 -10.36 0.98 18.57
CA GLY A 215 -10.48 1.79 19.76
C GLY A 215 -9.23 2.65 19.94
N SER A 216 -9.40 3.91 20.33
CA SER A 216 -8.30 4.82 20.64
C SER A 216 -7.28 4.16 21.59
N PHE A 217 -6.02 4.01 21.13
CA PHE A 217 -4.92 3.37 21.86
C PHE A 217 -5.21 1.94 22.34
N SER A 218 -5.92 1.17 21.52
CA SER A 218 -6.23 -0.23 21.80
C SER A 218 -5.04 -1.18 21.59
N LEU A 219 -5.16 -2.37 22.18
CA LEU A 219 -4.28 -3.51 21.91
C LEU A 219 -4.80 -4.26 20.69
N PHE A 220 -4.00 -4.35 19.64
CA PHE A 220 -4.38 -5.08 18.44
C PHE A 220 -3.73 -6.46 18.41
N LYS A 221 -4.50 -7.48 18.79
CA LYS A 221 -4.05 -8.88 18.82
C LYS A 221 -4.44 -9.61 17.55
N ILE A 222 -3.46 -10.28 16.92
CA ILE A 222 -3.66 -11.07 15.71
C ILE A 222 -3.27 -12.52 15.98
N ASP A 223 -4.29 -13.36 16.15
CA ASP A 223 -4.17 -14.81 16.26
C ASP A 223 -4.89 -15.48 15.08
N ALA A 224 -4.16 -15.84 14.03
CA ALA A 224 -4.74 -16.37 12.80
C ALA A 224 -3.89 -17.55 12.25
N PRO A 225 -3.90 -18.72 12.91
CA PRO A 225 -3.05 -19.86 12.57
C PRO A 225 -3.32 -20.43 11.17
N GLY A 226 -4.55 -20.29 10.67
CA GLY A 226 -4.95 -20.74 9.33
C GLY A 226 -4.68 -19.71 8.22
N SER A 227 -4.26 -18.50 8.56
CA SER A 227 -4.11 -17.41 7.61
C SER A 227 -3.00 -17.67 6.59
N LYS A 228 -3.22 -17.18 5.36
CA LYS A 228 -2.21 -17.17 4.29
C LYS A 228 -1.46 -15.84 4.20
N LEU A 229 -1.66 -14.96 5.18
CA LEU A 229 -1.07 -13.63 5.19
C LEU A 229 0.46 -13.71 5.17
N ARG A 230 1.06 -13.05 4.19
CA ARG A 230 2.50 -12.93 3.96
C ARG A 230 2.99 -11.52 4.24
N VAL A 231 2.17 -10.51 3.99
CA VAL A 231 2.52 -9.11 4.18
C VAL A 231 1.45 -8.42 5.01
N LEU A 232 1.88 -7.74 6.07
CA LEU A 232 1.01 -6.89 6.90
C LEU A 232 1.65 -5.51 7.03
N GLU A 233 0.92 -4.48 6.59
CA GLU A 233 1.38 -3.09 6.60
C GLU A 233 0.40 -2.24 7.43
N ILE A 234 0.93 -1.54 8.43
CA ILE A 234 0.18 -0.72 9.38
C ILE A 234 0.71 0.71 9.28
N GLU A 235 -0.05 1.59 8.65
CA GLU A 235 0.36 2.97 8.34
C GLU A 235 -0.54 3.95 9.08
N LYS A 236 0.05 4.91 9.80
CA LYS A 236 -0.71 5.98 10.50
C LYS A 236 -1.82 5.48 11.44
N CYS A 237 -1.74 4.24 11.91
CA CYS A 237 -2.69 3.66 12.86
C CYS A 237 -2.25 3.93 14.30
N ARG A 238 -3.21 4.26 15.18
CA ARG A 238 -2.95 4.67 16.58
C ARG A 238 -3.08 3.50 17.57
N PHE A 239 -2.44 2.37 17.29
CA PHE A 239 -2.40 1.23 18.22
C PHE A 239 -1.40 1.49 19.35
N LEU A 240 -1.79 1.12 20.59
CA LEU A 240 -0.87 1.19 21.73
C LEU A 240 0.20 0.09 21.65
N ARG A 241 -0.21 -1.10 21.20
CA ARG A 241 0.64 -2.27 21.03
C ARG A 241 -0.01 -3.27 20.08
N ILE A 242 0.82 -3.95 19.29
CA ILE A 242 0.40 -5.02 18.37
C ILE A 242 0.96 -6.36 18.86
N ASP A 243 0.08 -7.35 19.00
CA ASP A 243 0.44 -8.71 19.42
C ASP A 243 0.25 -9.67 18.26
N LEU A 244 1.36 -10.07 17.61
CA LEU A 244 1.38 -11.07 16.54
C LEU A 244 1.43 -12.47 17.15
N VAL A 245 0.30 -12.97 17.63
CA VAL A 245 0.22 -14.21 18.42
C VAL A 245 0.47 -15.45 17.56
N CYS A 246 -0.15 -15.55 16.39
CA CYS A 246 0.09 -16.67 15.48
C CYS A 246 -0.16 -16.27 14.02
N LEU A 247 0.90 -16.09 13.25
CA LEU A 247 0.86 -15.81 11.81
C LEU A 247 2.00 -16.60 11.14
N PRO A 248 1.81 -17.90 10.88
CA PRO A 248 2.90 -18.80 10.49
C PRO A 248 3.55 -18.46 9.13
N LYS A 249 2.79 -17.80 8.25
CA LYS A 249 3.19 -17.46 6.88
C LYS A 249 3.60 -16.00 6.70
N LEU A 250 3.58 -15.19 7.76
CA LEU A 250 3.96 -13.79 7.68
C LEU A 250 5.45 -13.67 7.35
N GLU A 251 5.77 -13.00 6.26
CA GLU A 251 7.12 -12.82 5.73
C GLU A 251 7.61 -11.38 5.93
N LYS A 252 6.72 -10.40 5.77
CA LYS A 252 6.99 -8.97 5.93
C LYS A 252 5.99 -8.33 6.88
N PHE A 253 6.50 -7.56 7.84
CA PHE A 253 5.70 -6.70 8.71
C PHE A 253 6.23 -5.26 8.65
N LEU A 254 5.34 -4.30 8.37
CA LEU A 254 5.64 -2.87 8.36
C LEU A 254 4.73 -2.15 9.35
N TRP A 255 5.30 -1.26 10.16
CA TRP A 255 4.54 -0.36 11.01
C TRP A 255 5.15 1.05 11.03
N GLU A 256 4.45 2.03 10.44
CA GLU A 256 5.00 3.37 10.17
C GLU A 256 4.94 4.34 11.37
N THR A 257 3.98 4.14 12.27
CA THR A 257 3.64 5.13 13.31
C THR A 257 3.42 4.48 14.66
N TRP A 258 4.44 3.81 15.21
CA TRP A 258 4.34 3.46 16.62
C TRP A 258 4.38 4.74 17.48
N VAL A 259 3.69 4.73 18.63
CA VAL A 259 3.63 5.90 19.55
C VAL A 259 3.95 5.50 20.99
N SER A 260 4.19 4.21 21.26
CA SER A 260 4.27 3.67 22.61
C SER A 260 5.66 3.79 23.24
N GLN A 261 5.70 4.05 24.55
CA GLN A 261 6.90 4.04 25.39
C GLN A 261 7.27 2.64 25.93
N VAL A 262 6.44 1.63 25.63
CA VAL A 262 6.60 0.22 26.02
C VAL A 262 6.87 -0.59 24.75
N ALA A 263 7.43 -1.80 24.86
CA ALA A 263 7.57 -2.77 23.78
C ALA A 263 6.32 -2.78 22.88
N PRO A 264 6.38 -2.09 21.72
CA PRO A 264 5.18 -1.75 20.95
C PRO A 264 4.66 -2.98 20.18
N LEU A 265 5.51 -4.00 20.05
CA LEU A 265 5.27 -5.20 19.28
C LEU A 265 5.63 -6.41 20.13
N THR A 266 4.80 -7.46 20.12
CA THR A 266 5.20 -8.77 20.62
C THR A 266 4.96 -9.86 19.60
N PHE A 267 5.87 -10.83 19.60
CA PHE A 267 5.87 -11.94 18.68
C PHE A 267 5.55 -13.24 19.42
N GLY A 268 4.50 -13.92 18.97
CA GLY A 268 4.21 -15.31 19.28
C GLY A 268 4.81 -16.22 18.21
N PHE A 269 3.98 -16.97 17.49
CA PHE A 269 4.41 -17.91 16.46
C PHE A 269 4.42 -17.27 15.06
N VAL A 270 5.57 -16.72 14.66
CA VAL A 270 5.82 -16.08 13.35
C VAL A 270 7.12 -16.57 12.68
N PRO A 271 7.29 -17.88 12.45
CA PRO A 271 8.54 -18.48 11.98
C PRO A 271 9.05 -18.01 10.61
N SER A 272 8.17 -17.47 9.77
CA SER A 272 8.51 -17.04 8.40
C SER A 272 8.92 -15.56 8.32
N LEU A 273 8.82 -14.81 9.42
CA LEU A 273 9.03 -13.37 9.41
C LEU A 273 10.51 -13.05 9.14
N GLY A 274 10.77 -12.54 7.94
CA GLY A 274 12.13 -12.23 7.46
C GLY A 274 12.39 -10.73 7.33
N GLU A 275 11.35 -9.95 7.06
CA GLU A 275 11.44 -8.50 6.86
C GLU A 275 10.61 -7.76 7.89
N LEU A 276 11.26 -6.84 8.60
CA LEU A 276 10.64 -6.02 9.62
C LEU A 276 10.99 -4.55 9.37
N GLU A 277 9.99 -3.71 9.20
CA GLU A 277 10.13 -2.27 9.01
C GLU A 277 9.31 -1.52 10.05
N LEU A 278 9.98 -0.67 10.81
CA LEU A 278 9.40 0.03 11.93
C LEU A 278 9.80 1.49 11.87
N SER A 279 8.81 2.36 11.90
CA SER A 279 8.99 3.81 11.94
C SER A 279 8.31 4.42 13.16
N SER A 280 8.98 5.40 13.73
CA SER A 280 8.60 6.11 14.94
C SER A 280 8.48 7.59 14.70
N GLY A 281 7.29 8.15 14.88
CA GLY A 281 7.08 9.60 14.88
C GLY A 281 6.90 10.22 16.27
N SER A 282 7.19 9.48 17.35
CA SER A 282 6.84 9.91 18.71
C SER A 282 7.95 10.71 19.39
N ASN A 283 7.61 11.92 19.88
CA ASN A 283 8.39 12.71 20.84
C ASN A 283 8.43 12.01 22.21
N CYS A 284 9.08 10.86 22.32
CA CYS A 284 9.22 10.16 23.59
C CYS A 284 10.30 10.86 24.45
N ASP A 285 9.88 11.65 25.43
CA ASP A 285 10.79 12.21 26.43
C ASP A 285 11.56 11.10 27.19
N GLN A 286 12.90 11.18 27.13
CA GLN A 286 13.88 10.70 28.12
C GLN A 286 13.86 9.21 28.55
N ARG A 287 13.24 8.27 27.81
CA ARG A 287 13.34 6.83 28.13
C ARG A 287 14.09 6.05 27.05
N LEU A 288 15.10 5.30 27.49
CA LEU A 288 15.91 4.39 26.66
C LEU A 288 15.01 3.34 26.02
N PHE A 289 15.04 3.25 24.69
CA PHE A 289 14.36 2.25 23.90
C PHE A 289 15.23 0.99 23.78
N ARG A 290 14.67 -0.17 24.16
CA ARG A 290 15.37 -1.45 24.14
C ARG A 290 14.96 -2.27 22.93
N LEU A 291 15.87 -2.39 21.97
CA LEU A 291 15.62 -3.17 20.76
C LEU A 291 15.51 -4.67 21.07
N SER A 292 16.19 -5.13 22.12
CA SER A 292 16.11 -6.52 22.59
C SER A 292 14.71 -6.91 23.07
N GLU A 293 13.98 -5.98 23.70
CA GLU A 293 12.60 -6.19 24.15
C GLU A 293 11.63 -6.26 22.96
N LEU A 294 11.85 -5.40 21.96
CA LEU A 294 11.06 -5.38 20.73
C LEU A 294 11.22 -6.66 19.90
N LEU A 295 12.47 -7.09 19.70
CA LEU A 295 12.81 -8.26 18.87
C LEU A 295 12.82 -9.57 19.66
N HIS A 296 12.23 -9.57 20.86
CA HIS A 296 12.18 -10.75 21.69
C HIS A 296 11.41 -11.87 20.99
N GLY A 297 11.99 -13.07 20.95
CA GLY A 297 11.36 -14.28 20.41
C GLY A 297 11.48 -14.48 18.90
N VAL A 298 12.00 -13.51 18.15
CA VAL A 298 12.23 -13.65 16.69
C VAL A 298 13.69 -13.91 16.38
N THR A 299 13.94 -14.85 15.45
CA THR A 299 15.31 -15.25 15.03
C THR A 299 15.45 -15.43 13.52
N SER A 300 14.37 -15.21 12.77
CA SER A 300 14.28 -15.40 11.33
C SER A 300 14.55 -14.14 10.52
N ILE A 301 14.58 -12.97 11.17
CA ILE A 301 14.71 -11.66 10.52
C ILE A 301 16.05 -11.56 9.79
N HIS A 302 15.98 -11.30 8.49
CA HIS A 302 17.15 -11.07 7.63
C HIS A 302 17.24 -9.62 7.15
N THR A 303 16.13 -8.87 7.14
CA THR A 303 16.08 -7.45 6.80
C THR A 303 15.37 -6.69 7.92
N LEU A 304 16.06 -5.71 8.50
CA LEU A 304 15.50 -4.84 9.53
C LEU A 304 15.65 -3.38 9.10
N THR A 305 14.55 -2.64 9.10
CA THR A 305 14.52 -1.18 8.90
C THR A 305 13.96 -0.53 10.16
N LEU A 306 14.71 0.41 10.72
CA LEU A 306 14.31 1.25 11.85
C LEU A 306 14.43 2.70 11.41
N ASP A 307 13.31 3.41 11.33
CA ASP A 307 13.29 4.85 11.04
C ASP A 307 12.78 5.61 12.27
N PHE A 308 13.64 6.45 12.84
CA PHE A 308 13.29 7.25 14.01
C PHE A 308 12.74 8.64 13.66
N GLN A 309 12.57 8.96 12.37
CA GLN A 309 12.02 10.22 11.85
C GLN A 309 12.65 11.51 12.43
N GLY A 310 13.90 11.43 12.91
CA GLY A 310 14.63 12.56 13.52
C GLY A 310 14.37 12.75 15.01
N GLU A 311 13.64 11.84 15.66
CA GLU A 311 13.36 11.89 17.09
C GLU A 311 14.56 11.46 17.96
N THR A 312 14.60 11.95 19.20
CA THR A 312 15.68 11.66 20.17
C THR A 312 15.49 10.31 20.87
N LEU A 313 15.26 9.25 20.09
CA LEU A 313 15.16 7.89 20.63
C LEU A 313 16.55 7.32 20.88
N TRP A 314 16.88 7.16 22.16
CA TRP A 314 18.13 6.53 22.58
C TRP A 314 17.97 5.02 22.59
N LEU A 315 18.70 4.31 21.74
CA LEU A 315 18.84 2.87 21.84
C LEU A 315 19.68 2.53 23.10
N GLN A 316 19.63 1.29 23.59
CA GLN A 316 20.65 0.72 24.52
C GLN A 316 21.55 -0.27 23.74
N PRO A 317 22.91 -0.23 23.89
CA PRO A 317 23.78 -1.12 23.12
C PRO A 317 23.75 -2.52 23.75
N GLU A 318 22.74 -3.29 23.37
CA GLU A 318 22.36 -4.59 23.93
C GLU A 318 22.99 -5.73 23.12
N VAL A 319 24.32 -5.72 23.03
CA VAL A 319 25.04 -6.60 22.11
C VAL A 319 24.71 -8.07 22.35
N GLU A 320 24.70 -8.52 23.61
CA GLU A 320 24.49 -9.93 23.95
C GLU A 320 23.03 -10.36 23.76
N GLU A 321 22.08 -9.49 24.11
CA GLU A 321 20.66 -9.74 23.99
C GLU A 321 20.21 -9.76 22.52
N LEU A 322 20.81 -8.91 21.67
CA LEU A 322 20.49 -8.82 20.25
C LEU A 322 21.09 -9.94 19.40
N ARG A 323 22.13 -10.66 19.87
CA ARG A 323 22.78 -11.73 19.08
C ARG A 323 21.80 -12.76 18.55
N THR A 324 20.80 -13.09 19.35
CA THR A 324 19.80 -14.11 19.00
C THR A 324 18.93 -13.64 17.84
N ALA A 325 18.39 -12.41 17.95
CA ALA A 325 17.56 -11.81 16.91
C ALA A 325 18.35 -11.49 15.64
N PHE A 326 19.61 -11.08 15.77
CA PHE A 326 20.47 -10.67 14.66
C PHE A 326 21.27 -11.80 14.02
N SER A 327 21.14 -13.03 14.52
CA SER A 327 21.90 -14.19 14.04
C SER A 327 21.79 -14.44 12.52
N LYS A 328 20.64 -14.12 11.92
CA LYS A 328 20.37 -14.23 10.47
C LYS A 328 20.28 -12.89 9.74
N LEU A 329 20.55 -11.77 10.43
CA LEU A 329 20.40 -10.44 9.86
C LEU A 329 21.46 -10.21 8.76
N ARG A 330 20.99 -9.85 7.56
CA ARG A 330 21.84 -9.54 6.39
C ARG A 330 21.77 -8.07 6.01
N LYS A 331 20.64 -7.42 6.23
CA LYS A 331 20.41 -6.02 5.88
C LYS A 331 19.89 -5.26 7.09
N LEU A 332 20.55 -4.18 7.45
CA LEU A 332 20.12 -3.27 8.50
C LEU A 332 20.07 -1.84 7.94
N PHE A 333 18.91 -1.23 8.01
CA PHE A 333 18.69 0.17 7.70
C PHE A 333 18.31 0.89 8.98
N VAL A 334 19.11 1.88 9.38
CA VAL A 334 18.84 2.74 10.52
C VAL A 334 18.74 4.17 10.01
N CYS A 335 17.51 4.66 9.90
CA CYS A 335 17.19 5.96 9.33
C CYS A 335 16.71 6.90 10.44
N GLY A 336 16.73 8.21 10.15
CA GLY A 336 16.17 9.19 11.05
C GLY A 336 16.95 9.37 12.36
N ILE A 337 18.23 8.97 12.43
CA ILE A 337 19.01 9.03 13.68
C ILE A 337 19.41 10.47 14.06
N PHE A 338 19.44 10.75 15.36
CA PHE A 338 19.93 12.01 15.93
C PHE A 338 21.47 12.08 15.91
N VAL A 339 22.02 13.30 15.88
CA VAL A 339 23.44 13.63 15.62
C VAL A 339 24.43 12.98 16.61
N GLU A 340 23.97 12.54 17.77
CA GLU A 340 24.80 11.89 18.81
C GLU A 340 24.90 10.36 18.66
N PHE A 341 24.38 9.79 17.57
CA PHE A 341 24.61 8.38 17.22
C PHE A 341 26.08 8.18 16.81
N ASP A 342 26.90 7.82 17.79
CA ASP A 342 28.34 7.69 17.63
C ASP A 342 28.79 6.35 17.00
N ILE A 343 30.09 6.21 16.78
CA ILE A 343 30.69 4.99 16.20
C ILE A 343 30.53 3.75 17.11
N LEU A 344 30.28 3.92 18.41
CA LEU A 344 30.13 2.81 19.35
C LEU A 344 28.86 2.02 19.03
N TRP A 345 27.78 2.71 18.64
CA TRP A 345 26.54 2.09 18.18
C TRP A 345 26.72 1.20 16.96
N THR A 346 27.35 1.77 15.93
CA THR A 346 27.64 1.07 14.70
C THR A 346 28.45 -0.20 14.99
N THR A 347 29.46 -0.07 15.87
CA THR A 347 30.29 -1.21 16.29
C THR A 347 29.49 -2.26 17.06
N ALA A 348 28.63 -1.84 17.99
CA ALA A 348 27.79 -2.74 18.79
C ALA A 348 26.84 -3.56 17.89
N LEU A 349 26.19 -2.91 16.90
CA LEU A 349 25.29 -3.57 15.95
C LEU A 349 26.05 -4.59 15.08
N LEU A 350 27.22 -4.22 14.56
CA LEU A 350 28.06 -5.12 13.77
C LEU A 350 28.56 -6.33 14.58
N VAL A 351 28.89 -6.14 15.87
CA VAL A 351 29.28 -7.24 16.76
C VAL A 351 28.10 -8.17 17.06
N ALA A 352 26.87 -7.64 17.14
CA ALA A 352 25.66 -8.42 17.34
C ALA A 352 25.19 -9.13 16.06
N ALA A 353 25.47 -8.58 14.88
CA ALA A 353 25.05 -9.09 13.56
C ALA A 353 26.24 -9.56 12.69
N PRO A 354 26.82 -10.74 12.96
CA PRO A 354 28.01 -11.22 12.25
C PRO A 354 27.79 -11.55 10.76
N SER A 355 26.53 -11.75 10.36
CA SER A 355 26.14 -12.14 8.99
C SER A 355 25.75 -10.95 8.10
N ILE A 356 25.99 -9.73 8.56
CA ILE A 356 25.52 -8.52 7.89
C ILE A 356 26.26 -8.27 6.57
N GLU A 357 25.49 -8.01 5.52
CA GLU A 357 25.97 -7.77 4.15
C GLU A 357 25.79 -6.30 3.77
N MET A 358 24.74 -5.66 4.30
CA MET A 358 24.38 -4.28 4.03
C MET A 358 24.02 -3.57 5.34
N LEU A 359 24.76 -2.51 5.63
CA LEU A 359 24.46 -1.58 6.70
C LEU A 359 24.25 -0.20 6.08
N HIS A 360 23.06 0.36 6.26
CA HIS A 360 22.72 1.70 5.88
C HIS A 360 22.38 2.51 7.12
N ILE A 361 23.02 3.66 7.27
CA ILE A 361 22.81 4.57 8.38
C ILE A 361 22.57 5.96 7.78
N GLU A 362 21.39 6.51 8.03
CA GLU A 362 20.99 7.84 7.57
C GLU A 362 20.61 8.71 8.77
N GLY A 363 21.39 9.77 9.00
CA GLY A 363 21.11 10.75 10.05
C GLY A 363 20.37 11.97 9.55
N VAL A 364 19.57 12.57 10.45
CA VAL A 364 18.90 13.84 10.18
C VAL A 364 19.86 14.97 10.55
N GLY A 365 20.34 15.70 9.56
CA GLY A 365 21.02 16.98 9.80
C GLY A 365 20.06 17.92 10.51
N THR A 366 20.52 18.62 11.55
CA THR A 366 19.69 19.47 12.43
C THR A 366 18.73 20.37 11.64
N TYR A 367 17.49 19.94 11.47
CA TYR A 367 16.39 20.85 11.23
C TYR A 367 15.72 21.06 12.57
N MET A 368 15.96 22.22 13.18
CA MET A 368 15.02 22.70 14.19
C MET A 368 13.64 22.72 13.53
N ARG A 369 12.79 21.75 13.85
CA ARG A 369 11.33 21.89 13.72
C ARG A 369 10.92 23.00 14.68
N CYS A 370 11.11 24.25 14.25
CA CYS A 370 10.59 25.40 14.94
C CYS A 370 9.07 25.34 14.76
N GLY A 371 8.39 24.85 15.80
CA GLY A 371 6.94 24.90 15.89
C GLY A 371 6.46 26.32 15.60
N ARG A 372 5.57 26.42 14.61
CA ARG A 372 4.86 27.63 14.15
C ARG A 372 5.75 28.71 13.51
N GLY A 373 5.75 28.69 12.18
CA GLY A 373 5.65 29.91 11.37
C GLY A 373 6.75 30.95 11.53
N GLN A 374 7.97 30.64 11.05
CA GLN A 374 8.82 31.51 10.22
C GLN A 374 10.21 30.90 10.12
N THR A 375 10.57 30.47 8.92
CA THR A 375 11.95 30.17 8.54
C THR A 375 12.80 31.43 8.66
N ARG A 376 13.71 31.46 9.64
CA ARG A 376 14.90 32.31 9.58
C ARG A 376 16.14 31.42 9.59
N PHE A 377 16.89 31.51 8.51
CA PHE A 377 18.27 31.06 8.44
C PHE A 377 19.15 32.03 9.23
N LEU A 378 20.00 31.52 10.11
CA LEU A 378 21.20 32.22 10.56
C LEU A 378 22.37 31.21 10.55
N PRO A 379 23.58 31.71 10.27
CA PRO A 379 24.56 31.10 9.36
C PRO A 379 25.30 29.87 9.87
#